data_AF-A0A920P1R2-F1
#
_entry.id   AF-A0A920P1R2-F1
#
_cell.length_a   1.000
_cell.length_b   1.000
_cell.length_c   1.000
_cell.angle_alpha   90.00
_cell.angle_beta   90.00
_cell.angle_gamma   90.00
#
_symmetry.space_group_name_H-M   'P 1'
#
loop_
_entity.id
_entity.type
_entity.pdbx_description
1 polymer ?
#
loop_
_entity_poly.entity_id
_entity_poly.type
_entity_poly.pdbx_seq_one_letter_code
_entity_poly.pdbx_strand_id
1 'polypeptide(L)'
;MMWLTKNEDGTPTGKGFSKPFCYHIDQFESLRPVFMKVIEYSKAMGLDMIQGDHEDAPGQLELNWTYDNVLRNADRLSTYRQICAQVAREHNLIACFMTKPFMGVSASGCHTNMSLWKGGKVKTNKLGHKNLPAVEEVFGYVEGGTNTFMPDTKDMPKFPGKIGLQSIAGIMEHLGPH
;
A
#
# COMPACT_ATOMS: atom_id res chain seq x y z
N MET A 1 -4.16 -3.97 5.60
CA MET A 1 -4.00 -5.00 6.68
C MET A 1 -5.25 -5.04 7.54
N MET A 2 -5.42 -6.06 8.38
CA MET A 2 -6.51 -6.11 9.38
C MET A 2 -5.97 -6.10 10.81
N TRP A 3 -6.64 -5.38 11.70
CA TRP A 3 -6.35 -5.31 13.12
C TRP A 3 -7.35 -6.16 13.90
N LEU A 4 -6.91 -7.33 14.34
CA LEU A 4 -7.74 -8.31 15.04
C LEU A 4 -7.64 -8.12 16.55
N THR A 5 -8.73 -8.40 17.24
CA THR A 5 -8.74 -8.45 18.71
C THR A 5 -8.23 -9.80 19.20
N LYS A 6 -7.76 -9.82 20.46
CA LYS A 6 -6.96 -10.91 21.02
C LYS A 6 -7.56 -11.40 22.34
N ASN A 7 -7.55 -12.71 22.57
CA ASN A 7 -7.88 -13.33 23.85
C ASN A 7 -6.73 -13.13 24.86
N GLU A 8 -6.99 -13.34 26.15
CA GLU A 8 -5.96 -13.23 27.20
C GLU A 8 -4.74 -14.14 26.94
N ASP A 9 -4.96 -15.28 26.30
CA ASP A 9 -3.94 -16.31 26.05
C ASP A 9 -2.99 -16.01 24.88
N GLY A 10 -3.22 -14.98 24.08
CA GLY A 10 -2.42 -14.79 22.86
C GLY A 10 -3.21 -14.82 21.56
N THR A 11 -4.30 -15.57 21.53
CA THR A 11 -4.92 -16.03 20.29
C THR A 11 -5.91 -15.01 19.71
N PRO A 12 -6.14 -15.01 18.38
CA PRO A 12 -7.17 -14.17 17.80
C PRO A 12 -8.57 -14.53 18.32
N THR A 13 -9.39 -13.53 18.65
CA THR A 13 -10.81 -13.73 19.03
C THR A 13 -11.69 -14.14 17.85
N GLY A 14 -11.17 -14.07 16.62
CA GLY A 14 -11.96 -14.19 15.40
C GLY A 14 -12.73 -12.92 15.04
N LYS A 15 -12.40 -11.75 15.61
CA LYS A 15 -13.05 -10.46 15.31
C LYS A 15 -12.04 -9.37 14.96
N GLY A 16 -12.38 -8.54 13.98
CA GLY A 16 -11.70 -7.27 13.73
C GLY A 16 -12.06 -6.24 14.79
N PHE A 17 -11.20 -5.24 14.98
CA PHE A 17 -11.42 -4.20 15.98
C PHE A 17 -12.61 -3.29 15.67
N SER A 18 -12.78 -2.91 14.39
CA SER A 18 -13.84 -2.01 13.92
C SER A 18 -14.85 -2.74 13.02
N LYS A 19 -15.97 -2.09 12.71
CA LYS A 19 -17.02 -2.58 11.81
C LYS A 19 -16.61 -2.42 10.34
N PRO A 20 -17.18 -3.21 9.41
CA PRO A 20 -16.84 -3.16 7.98
C PRO A 20 -17.56 -2.01 7.25
N PHE A 21 -17.30 -0.78 7.65
CA PHE A 21 -17.88 0.41 7.01
C PHE A 21 -16.78 1.20 6.30
N CYS A 22 -16.59 0.90 5.02
CA CYS A 22 -15.54 1.49 4.19
C CYS A 22 -15.59 3.03 4.20
N TYR A 23 -14.42 3.67 4.37
CA TYR A 23 -14.22 5.12 4.48
C TYR A 23 -15.01 5.81 5.61
N HIS A 24 -15.55 5.06 6.58
CA HIS A 24 -16.32 5.64 7.67
C HIS A 24 -15.40 6.25 8.72
N ILE A 25 -15.51 7.57 8.91
CA ILE A 25 -14.60 8.33 9.78
C ILE A 25 -14.56 7.80 11.22
N ASP A 26 -15.69 7.46 11.83
CA ASP A 26 -15.69 6.93 13.20
C ASP A 26 -14.99 5.56 13.31
N GLN A 27 -15.09 4.71 12.28
CA GLN A 27 -14.39 3.42 12.28
C GLN A 27 -12.90 3.63 12.13
N PHE A 28 -12.48 4.57 11.29
CA PHE A 28 -11.08 4.96 11.17
C PHE A 28 -10.54 5.50 12.50
N GLU A 29 -11.19 6.52 13.05
CA GLU A 29 -10.79 7.21 14.28
C GLU A 29 -10.73 6.28 15.49
N SER A 30 -11.57 5.23 15.55
CA SER A 30 -11.50 4.21 16.61
C SER A 30 -10.13 3.51 16.72
N LEU A 31 -9.37 3.45 15.62
CA LEU A 31 -8.03 2.89 15.54
C LEU A 31 -6.93 3.95 15.53
N ARG A 32 -7.25 5.22 15.79
CA ARG A 32 -6.27 6.33 15.77
C ARG A 32 -5.00 6.08 16.56
N PRO A 33 -5.05 5.62 17.83
CA PRO A 33 -3.83 5.38 18.60
C PRO A 33 -2.89 4.40 17.88
N VAL A 34 -3.46 3.42 17.17
CA VAL A 34 -2.74 2.38 16.43
C VAL A 34 -2.15 2.94 15.14
N PHE A 35 -2.97 3.50 14.24
CA PHE A 35 -2.47 3.92 12.93
C PHE A 35 -1.52 5.12 13.02
N MET A 36 -1.73 6.03 13.98
CA MET A 36 -0.80 7.15 14.19
C MET A 36 0.57 6.66 14.66
N LYS A 37 0.61 5.63 15.52
CA LYS A 37 1.85 5.00 15.97
C LYS A 37 2.55 4.25 14.84
N VAL A 38 1.80 3.57 13.97
CA VAL A 38 2.36 2.97 12.74
C VAL A 38 2.98 4.05 11.86
N ILE A 39 2.29 5.16 11.61
CA ILE A 39 2.81 6.27 10.80
C ILE A 39 4.09 6.85 11.42
N GLU A 40 4.13 7.07 12.74
CA GLU A 40 5.30 7.56 13.48
C GLU A 40 6.52 6.65 13.28
N TYR A 41 6.39 5.35 13.56
CA TYR A 41 7.49 4.39 13.40
C TYR A 41 7.88 4.23 11.92
N SER A 42 6.91 4.27 11.02
CA SER A 42 7.18 4.17 9.58
C SER A 42 8.00 5.36 9.08
N LYS A 43 7.67 6.58 9.51
CA LYS A 43 8.47 7.77 9.22
C LYS A 43 9.88 7.68 9.82
N ALA A 44 10.01 7.20 11.06
CA ALA A 44 11.32 6.97 11.67
C ALA A 44 12.18 5.96 10.90
N MET A 45 11.54 4.98 10.25
CA MET A 45 12.19 3.97 9.39
C MET A 45 12.31 4.41 7.91
N GLY A 46 12.02 5.67 7.60
CA GLY A 46 12.21 6.24 6.26
C GLY A 46 11.14 5.85 5.24
N LEU A 47 9.93 5.50 5.70
CA LEU A 47 8.72 5.41 4.86
C LEU A 47 8.01 6.76 4.88
N ASP A 48 7.80 7.31 3.69
CA ASP A 48 7.12 8.59 3.53
C ASP A 48 5.61 8.36 3.40
N MET A 49 4.91 8.36 4.54
CA MET A 49 3.48 8.02 4.64
C MET A 49 2.60 9.15 4.07
N ILE A 50 1.70 8.82 3.15
CA ILE A 50 0.91 9.80 2.38
C ILE A 50 -0.59 9.79 2.68
N GLN A 51 -1.18 8.62 2.91
CA GLN A 51 -2.63 8.44 3.04
C GLN A 51 -2.91 7.24 3.93
N GLY A 52 -4.08 7.25 4.58
CA GLY A 52 -4.60 6.09 5.28
C GLY A 52 -6.11 6.10 5.34
N ASP A 53 -6.71 4.92 5.21
CA ASP A 53 -8.15 4.73 5.12
C ASP A 53 -8.62 3.55 5.96
N HIS A 54 -9.87 3.62 6.41
CA HIS A 54 -10.61 2.45 6.89
C HIS A 54 -11.29 1.76 5.71
N GLU A 55 -11.10 0.46 5.60
CA GLU A 55 -11.42 -0.33 4.43
C GLU A 55 -12.65 -1.23 4.64
N ASP A 56 -12.94 -2.06 3.65
CA ASP A 56 -14.21 -2.76 3.49
C ASP A 56 -14.41 -4.02 4.39
N ALA A 57 -13.53 -4.27 5.36
CA ALA A 57 -13.66 -5.39 6.30
C ALA A 57 -13.38 -4.99 7.77
N PRO A 58 -13.78 -5.81 8.75
CA PRO A 58 -13.65 -5.48 10.17
C PRO A 58 -12.19 -5.25 10.57
N GLY A 59 -11.88 -4.08 11.14
CA GLY A 59 -10.52 -3.69 11.50
C GLY A 59 -9.56 -3.53 10.31
N GLN A 60 -10.06 -3.51 9.06
CA GLN A 60 -9.21 -3.35 7.89
C GLN A 60 -8.80 -1.89 7.72
N LEU A 61 -7.49 -1.65 7.68
CA LEU A 61 -6.91 -0.36 7.35
C LEU A 61 -5.94 -0.52 6.17
N GLU A 62 -5.91 0.48 5.30
CA GLU A 62 -4.85 0.67 4.31
C GLU A 62 -4.06 1.93 4.69
N LEU A 63 -2.73 1.86 4.75
CA LEU A 63 -1.89 3.05 4.86
C LEU A 63 -0.85 2.99 3.74
N ASN A 64 -0.73 4.08 2.99
CA ASN A 64 0.10 4.17 1.79
C ASN A 64 1.34 5.02 2.08
N TRP A 65 2.43 4.72 1.36
CA TRP A 65 3.63 5.52 1.32
C TRP A 65 4.06 5.80 -0.12
N THR A 66 4.87 6.85 -0.31
CA THR A 66 5.41 7.25 -1.61
C THR A 66 6.22 6.11 -2.25
N TYR A 67 6.05 5.90 -3.56
CA TYR A 67 6.78 4.87 -4.31
C TYR A 67 8.30 5.08 -4.27
N ASP A 68 9.06 4.02 -4.58
CA ASP A 68 10.53 4.07 -4.68
C ASP A 68 11.02 2.98 -5.64
N ASN A 69 12.35 2.86 -5.79
CA ASN A 69 13.00 1.75 -6.45
C ASN A 69 12.51 0.41 -5.91
N VAL A 70 12.32 -0.57 -6.80
CA VAL A 70 11.72 -1.88 -6.51
C VAL A 70 12.37 -2.61 -5.34
N LEU A 71 13.71 -2.65 -5.25
CA LEU A 71 14.39 -3.37 -4.17
C LEU A 71 14.16 -2.70 -2.82
N ARG A 72 14.31 -1.38 -2.78
CA ARG A 72 14.04 -0.58 -1.57
C ARG A 72 12.58 -0.69 -1.14
N ASN A 73 11.65 -0.72 -2.09
CA ASN A 73 10.23 -0.84 -1.76
C ASN A 73 9.88 -2.25 -1.23
N ALA A 74 10.54 -3.29 -1.72
CA ALA A 74 10.41 -4.65 -1.17
C ALA A 74 10.93 -4.73 0.28
N ASP A 75 12.08 -4.13 0.57
CA ASP A 75 12.62 -4.05 1.95
C ASP A 75 11.69 -3.26 2.88
N ARG A 76 11.13 -2.15 2.38
CA ARG A 76 10.15 -1.35 3.12
C ARG A 76 8.88 -2.12 3.41
N LEU A 77 8.36 -2.92 2.48
CA LEU A 77 7.18 -3.74 2.72
C LEU A 77 7.42 -4.74 3.86
N SER A 78 8.58 -5.40 3.87
CA SER A 78 8.98 -6.31 4.96
C SER A 78 9.10 -5.56 6.29
N THR A 79 9.74 -4.40 6.29
CA THR A 79 9.89 -3.52 7.45
C THR A 79 8.53 -3.05 7.98
N TYR A 80 7.63 -2.64 7.09
CA TYR A 80 6.29 -2.18 7.43
C TYR A 80 5.47 -3.26 8.15
N ARG A 81 5.53 -4.52 7.69
CA ARG A 81 4.87 -5.64 8.38
C ARG A 81 5.40 -5.83 9.81
N GLN A 82 6.71 -5.65 10.01
CA GLN A 82 7.32 -5.72 11.35
C GLN A 82 6.90 -4.56 12.25
N ILE A 83 6.85 -3.34 11.71
CA ILE A 83 6.33 -2.16 12.41
C ILE A 83 4.89 -2.42 12.87
N CYS A 84 4.02 -2.89 11.98
CA CYS A 84 2.62 -3.17 12.34
C CYS A 84 2.51 -4.28 13.39
N ALA A 85 3.33 -5.32 13.30
CA ALA A 85 3.38 -6.37 14.32
C ALA A 85 3.84 -5.82 15.67
N GLN A 86 4.79 -4.88 15.70
CA GLN A 86 5.24 -4.23 16.93
C GLN A 86 4.15 -3.35 17.54
N VAL A 87 3.54 -2.46 16.74
CA VAL A 87 2.44 -1.60 17.23
C VAL A 87 1.25 -2.43 17.69
N ALA A 88 0.95 -3.55 17.02
CA ALA A 88 -0.10 -4.46 17.47
C ALA A 88 0.15 -4.97 18.89
N ARG A 89 1.40 -5.34 19.24
CA ARG A 89 1.76 -5.77 20.60
C ARG A 89 1.55 -4.65 21.63
N GLU A 90 1.92 -3.43 21.29
CA GLU A 90 1.76 -2.26 22.17
C GLU A 90 0.29 -1.96 22.49
N HIS A 91 -0.63 -2.30 21.58
CA HIS A 91 -2.06 -2.04 21.71
C HIS A 91 -2.91 -3.29 22.02
N ASN A 92 -2.29 -4.43 22.36
CA ASN A 92 -2.96 -5.71 22.59
C ASN A 92 -3.87 -6.17 21.40
N LEU A 93 -3.38 -5.95 20.18
CA LEU A 93 -4.02 -6.37 18.93
C LEU A 93 -3.13 -7.37 18.18
N ILE A 94 -3.66 -7.87 17.06
CA ILE A 94 -2.89 -8.65 16.08
C ILE A 94 -2.97 -7.95 14.73
N ALA A 95 -1.82 -7.57 14.18
CA ALA A 95 -1.72 -7.12 12.79
C ALA A 95 -1.74 -8.34 11.85
N CYS A 96 -2.84 -8.53 11.13
CA CYS A 96 -3.06 -9.64 10.23
C CYS A 96 -2.91 -9.21 8.76
N PHE A 97 -2.04 -9.90 8.04
CA PHE A 97 -1.83 -9.75 6.59
C PHE A 97 -2.27 -11.01 5.82
N MET A 98 -3.02 -11.92 6.46
CA MET A 98 -3.61 -13.05 5.76
C MET A 98 -4.58 -12.53 4.70
N THR A 99 -4.58 -13.15 3.51
CA THR A 99 -5.43 -12.73 2.39
C THR A 99 -6.90 -12.77 2.75
N LYS A 100 -7.36 -13.80 3.48
CA LYS A 100 -8.77 -13.98 3.81
C LYS A 100 -8.98 -14.49 5.25
N PRO A 101 -8.88 -13.62 6.27
CA PRO A 101 -9.07 -14.03 7.65
C PRO A 101 -10.56 -14.19 8.02
N PHE A 102 -11.47 -13.56 7.26
CA PHE A 102 -12.91 -13.59 7.49
C PHE A 102 -13.68 -13.99 6.23
N MET A 103 -14.71 -14.82 6.40
CA MET A 103 -15.65 -15.16 5.34
C MET A 103 -16.75 -14.10 5.23
N GLY A 104 -17.28 -13.89 4.03
CA GLY A 104 -18.41 -12.97 3.79
C GLY A 104 -18.08 -11.47 3.77
N VAL A 105 -16.82 -11.08 3.92
CA VAL A 105 -16.34 -9.69 3.83
C VAL A 105 -15.14 -9.59 2.88
N SER A 106 -14.68 -8.39 2.55
CA SER A 106 -13.55 -8.17 1.66
C SER A 106 -12.24 -8.81 2.14
N ALA A 107 -11.35 -9.12 1.19
CA ALA A 107 -10.05 -9.73 1.41
C ALA A 107 -8.95 -8.66 1.61
N SER A 108 -7.80 -9.05 2.16
CA SER A 108 -6.61 -8.21 2.13
C SER A 108 -5.85 -8.40 0.82
N GLY A 109 -5.81 -7.35 0.00
CA GLY A 109 -4.94 -7.25 -1.18
C GLY A 109 -3.58 -6.65 -0.84
N CYS A 110 -2.65 -6.76 -1.79
CA CYS A 110 -1.38 -6.04 -1.81
C CYS A 110 -1.20 -5.41 -3.20
N HIS A 111 -2.04 -4.40 -3.50
CA HIS A 111 -2.01 -3.74 -4.80
C HIS A 111 -0.64 -3.11 -5.03
N THR A 112 -0.02 -3.41 -6.17
CA THR A 112 1.33 -2.97 -6.49
C THR A 112 1.28 -2.09 -7.74
N ASN A 113 1.52 -0.79 -7.56
CA ASN A 113 1.67 0.15 -8.67
C ASN A 113 3.10 0.06 -9.22
N MET A 114 3.25 -0.10 -10.53
CA MET A 114 4.54 -0.29 -11.18
C MET A 114 4.70 0.62 -12.39
N SER A 115 5.93 1.06 -12.63
CA SER A 115 6.33 1.68 -13.89
C SER A 115 7.78 1.33 -14.19
N LEU A 116 8.14 1.30 -15.47
CA LEU A 116 9.50 1.01 -15.92
C LEU A 116 9.92 2.14 -16.86
N TRP A 117 10.89 2.92 -16.38
CA TRP A 117 11.37 4.11 -17.05
C TRP A 117 12.82 3.95 -17.45
N LYS A 118 13.16 4.42 -18.65
CA LYS A 118 14.53 4.60 -19.11
C LYS A 118 14.81 6.08 -19.32
N GLY A 119 15.78 6.62 -18.59
CA GLY A 119 16.11 8.04 -18.60
C GLY A 119 14.99 8.92 -18.03
N GLY A 120 14.98 10.19 -18.42
CA GLY A 120 14.04 11.19 -17.92
C GLY A 120 14.48 11.87 -16.62
N LYS A 121 13.66 12.81 -16.15
CA LYS A 121 13.85 13.54 -14.91
C LYS A 121 12.53 13.61 -14.16
N VAL A 122 12.58 13.49 -12.83
CA VAL A 122 11.42 13.76 -11.99
C VAL A 122 11.07 15.23 -12.15
N LYS A 123 9.81 15.51 -12.45
CA LYS A 123 9.20 16.84 -12.45
C LYS A 123 7.92 16.81 -11.65
N THR A 124 7.54 17.99 -11.17
CA THR A 124 6.37 18.17 -10.34
C THR A 124 5.23 18.71 -11.17
N ASN A 125 4.11 17.99 -11.21
CA ASN A 125 2.88 18.46 -11.82
C ASN A 125 2.01 19.16 -10.78
N LYS A 126 1.92 20.47 -10.84
CA LYS A 126 1.07 21.23 -9.91
C LYS A 126 -0.44 20.98 -10.09
N LEU A 127 -0.87 20.25 -11.12
CA LEU A 127 -2.29 19.95 -11.42
C LEU A 127 -3.19 21.19 -11.38
N GLY A 128 -2.67 22.34 -11.79
CA GLY A 128 -3.39 23.62 -11.77
C GLY A 128 -3.42 24.33 -10.41
N HIS A 129 -2.83 23.77 -9.35
CA HIS A 129 -2.72 24.44 -8.06
C HIS A 129 -1.67 25.55 -8.08
N LYS A 130 -1.99 26.71 -7.47
CA LYS A 130 -1.02 27.81 -7.28
C LYS A 130 0.11 27.41 -6.32
N ASN A 131 -0.27 26.76 -5.21
CA ASN A 131 0.61 26.13 -4.22
C ASN A 131 0.20 24.67 -4.09
N LEU A 132 1.17 23.76 -3.94
CA LEU A 132 0.87 22.33 -3.80
C LEU A 132 0.12 22.07 -2.47
N PRO A 133 -0.99 21.33 -2.49
CA PRO A 133 -1.72 20.99 -1.26
C PRO A 133 -1.07 19.86 -0.45
N ALA A 134 -0.03 19.22 -0.98
CA ALA A 134 0.77 18.20 -0.32
C ALA A 134 2.26 18.36 -0.70
N VAL A 135 3.12 17.49 -0.19
CA VAL A 135 4.56 17.47 -0.51
C VAL A 135 4.80 17.25 -2.01
N GLU A 136 5.91 17.78 -2.52
CA GLU A 136 6.21 17.85 -3.96
C GLU A 136 6.24 16.47 -4.63
N GLU A 137 6.71 15.48 -3.88
CA GLU A 137 6.86 14.08 -4.28
C GLU A 137 5.54 13.43 -4.66
N VAL A 138 4.43 13.81 -4.02
CA VAL A 138 3.08 13.33 -4.37
C VAL A 138 2.66 13.77 -5.77
N PHE A 139 3.21 14.90 -6.24
CA PHE A 139 2.97 15.47 -7.56
C PHE A 139 4.09 15.13 -8.55
N GLY A 140 5.07 14.32 -8.14
CA GLY A 140 6.23 13.94 -8.94
C GLY A 140 5.88 12.91 -10.03
N TYR A 141 6.26 13.20 -11.27
CA TYR A 141 6.21 12.27 -12.39
C TYR A 141 7.52 12.33 -13.19
N VAL A 142 7.86 11.26 -13.92
CA VAL A 142 9.04 11.26 -14.80
C VAL A 142 8.67 11.87 -16.15
N GLU A 143 9.45 12.85 -16.60
CA GLU A 143 9.32 13.47 -17.93
C GLU A 143 10.61 13.32 -18.75
N GLY A 144 10.47 13.25 -20.08
CA GLY A 144 11.60 13.21 -21.02
C GLY A 144 12.35 11.88 -21.07
N GLY A 145 11.82 10.84 -20.40
CA GLY A 145 12.27 9.46 -20.51
C GLY A 145 11.30 8.61 -21.33
N THR A 146 11.64 7.33 -21.49
CA THR A 146 10.75 6.34 -22.13
C THR A 146 10.12 5.47 -21.05
N ASN A 147 8.80 5.52 -20.92
CA ASN A 147 8.04 4.57 -20.09
C ASN A 147 7.67 3.36 -20.93
N THR A 148 8.24 2.20 -20.63
CA THR A 148 8.05 0.98 -21.41
C THR A 148 6.74 0.25 -21.11
N PHE A 149 5.95 0.73 -20.15
CA PHE A 149 4.56 0.31 -19.96
C PHE A 149 3.57 1.08 -20.84
N MET A 150 4.00 2.14 -21.53
CA MET A 150 3.16 2.78 -22.53
C MET A 150 3.04 1.90 -23.78
N PRO A 151 1.93 1.98 -24.53
CA PRO A 151 1.77 1.24 -25.77
C PRO A 151 2.84 1.58 -26.81
N ASP A 152 3.44 0.57 -27.43
CA ASP A 152 4.43 0.74 -28.52
C ASP A 152 3.75 0.87 -29.90
N THR A 153 2.46 0.53 -30.01
CA THR A 153 1.69 0.57 -31.27
C THR A 153 0.35 1.26 -31.09
N LYS A 154 -0.17 1.84 -32.18
CA LYS A 154 -1.50 2.48 -32.20
C LYS A 154 -2.65 1.48 -32.20
N ASP A 155 -2.39 0.25 -32.63
CA ASP A 155 -3.40 -0.80 -32.82
C ASP A 155 -3.81 -1.44 -31.49
N MET A 156 -2.95 -1.34 -30.47
CA MET A 156 -3.21 -1.83 -29.11
C MET A 156 -2.98 -0.74 -28.06
N PRO A 157 -3.77 0.36 -28.08
CA PRO A 157 -3.51 1.55 -27.26
C PRO A 157 -3.77 1.34 -25.76
N LYS A 158 -4.29 0.18 -25.36
CA LYS A 158 -4.55 -0.19 -23.96
C LYS A 158 -3.57 -1.21 -23.40
N PHE A 159 -2.70 -1.77 -24.24
CA PHE A 159 -1.73 -2.78 -23.80
C PHE A 159 -0.37 -2.13 -23.56
N PRO A 160 0.38 -2.59 -22.53
CA PRO A 160 1.77 -2.21 -22.39
C PRO A 160 2.57 -2.56 -23.64
N GLY A 161 3.64 -1.80 -23.88
CA GLY A 161 4.64 -2.14 -24.88
C GLY A 161 5.26 -3.53 -24.65
N LYS A 162 6.04 -4.01 -25.63
CA LYS A 162 6.59 -5.37 -25.61
C LYS A 162 7.40 -5.65 -24.34
N ILE A 163 8.22 -4.68 -23.93
CA ILE A 163 9.05 -4.78 -22.71
C ILE A 163 8.18 -4.78 -21.46
N GLY A 164 7.13 -3.94 -21.40
CA GLY A 164 6.17 -3.94 -20.30
C GLY A 164 5.46 -5.28 -20.15
N LEU A 165 5.00 -5.87 -21.26
CA LEU A 165 4.38 -7.20 -21.28
C LEU A 165 5.34 -8.29 -20.82
N GLN A 166 6.60 -8.28 -21.27
CA GLN A 166 7.62 -9.23 -20.80
C GLN A 166 7.89 -9.10 -19.30
N SER A 167 7.90 -7.86 -18.78
CA SER A 167 8.07 -7.60 -17.35
C SER A 167 6.92 -8.17 -16.53
N ILE A 168 5.67 -7.98 -16.99
CA ILE A 168 4.48 -8.57 -16.35
C ILE A 168 4.56 -10.10 -16.39
N ALA A 169 4.91 -10.69 -17.53
CA ALA A 169 5.02 -12.13 -17.69
C ALA A 169 6.05 -12.74 -16.71
N GLY A 170 7.24 -12.13 -16.60
CA GLY A 170 8.27 -12.61 -15.67
C GLY A 170 7.84 -12.53 -14.20
N ILE A 171 7.09 -11.49 -13.83
CA ILE A 171 6.49 -11.38 -12.48
C ILE A 171 5.47 -12.50 -12.26
N MET A 172 4.57 -12.74 -13.23
CA MET A 172 3.57 -13.79 -13.12
C MET A 172 4.20 -15.18 -13.02
N GLU A 173 5.30 -15.44 -13.73
CA GLU A 173 6.06 -16.69 -13.66
C GLU A 173 6.61 -16.94 -12.24
N HIS A 174 7.10 -15.91 -11.55
CA HIS A 174 7.59 -16.02 -10.17
C HIS A 174 6.48 -16.10 -9.12
N LEU A 175 5.28 -15.60 -9.43
CA LEU A 175 4.13 -15.64 -8.52
C LEU A 175 3.25 -16.90 -8.71
N GLY A 176 3.40 -17.59 -9.84
CA GLY A 176 2.65 -18.81 -10.13
C GLY A 176 3.01 -19.93 -9.16
N PRO A 177 2.07 -20.82 -8.81
CA PRO A 177 2.43 -22.06 -8.14
C PRO A 177 3.35 -22.86 -9.07
N HIS A 178 4.58 -23.11 -8.63
CA HIS A 178 5.40 -24.17 -9.20
C HIS A 178 4.80 -25.54 -8.87
#